data_AF-A0A963JRM2-F1
#
_entry.id   AF-A0A963JRM2-F1
#
_cell.length_a   1.000
_cell.length_b   1.000
_cell.length_c   1.000
_cell.angle_alpha   90.00
_cell.angle_beta   90.00
_cell.angle_gamma   90.00
#
_symmetry.space_group_name_H-M   'P 1'
#
loop_
_entity.id
_entity.type
_entity.pdbx_description
1 polymer ?
#
loop_
_entity_poly.entity_id
_entity_poly.type
_entity_poly.pdbx_seq_one_letter_code
_entity_poly.pdbx_strand_id
1 'polypeptide(L)'
;YSPGDFTARDDQFGRIAGTLQTVFPKPVVQTAVSLGVLHAQTEQLDQAMGHVWLTLGGTPDAARYVAAWRAVGERHARHEQLGSVLTIGKDLTRLTRMPGLRTMLRMMRKPAQAAGLGALQHFLETGFDTFGALARQRGAVERFLSTVHEREAQLMQAMFEAPAVACATELTRTLGQAR
;
A
#
# COMPACT_ATOMS: atom_id res chain seq x y z
N TYR A 1 -9.12 -3.76 3.56
CA TYR A 1 -7.84 -4.49 3.54
C TYR A 1 -8.12 -5.92 3.13
N SER A 2 -7.42 -6.45 2.13
CA SER A 2 -7.70 -7.78 1.55
C SER A 2 -7.23 -8.90 2.49
N PRO A 3 -7.98 -9.99 2.67
CA PRO A 3 -7.66 -11.08 3.60
C PRO A 3 -6.58 -12.06 3.08
N GLY A 4 -5.83 -11.71 2.03
CA GLY A 4 -4.81 -12.58 1.44
C GLY A 4 -3.50 -12.59 2.24
N ASP A 5 -2.85 -13.75 2.32
CA ASP A 5 -1.45 -13.85 2.74
C ASP A 5 -0.56 -13.26 1.64
N PHE A 6 0.12 -12.16 1.96
CA PHE A 6 0.99 -11.43 1.04
C PHE A 6 2.49 -11.68 1.27
N THR A 7 2.85 -12.53 2.24
CA THR A 7 4.24 -12.78 2.63
C THR A 7 5.10 -13.19 1.44
N ALA A 8 4.62 -14.17 0.66
CA ALA A 8 5.34 -14.66 -0.51
C ALA A 8 5.49 -13.60 -1.63
N ARG A 9 4.57 -12.63 -1.73
CA ARG A 9 4.68 -11.51 -2.69
C ARG A 9 5.80 -10.56 -2.24
N ASP A 10 5.82 -10.22 -0.97
CA ASP A 10 6.75 -9.22 -0.43
C ASP A 10 8.19 -9.72 -0.50
N ASP A 11 8.43 -10.99 -0.13
CA ASP A 11 9.73 -11.65 -0.30
C ASP A 11 10.22 -11.68 -1.77
N GLN A 12 9.29 -11.84 -2.71
CA GLN A 12 9.58 -11.86 -4.14
C GLN A 12 9.87 -10.46 -4.70
N PHE A 13 9.30 -9.40 -4.11
CA PHE A 13 9.45 -8.01 -4.57
C PHE A 13 10.88 -7.49 -4.41
N GLY A 14 11.59 -7.88 -3.34
CA GLY A 14 12.99 -7.51 -3.14
C GLY A 14 13.95 -8.07 -4.22
N ARG A 15 13.55 -9.11 -4.95
CA ARG A 15 14.42 -9.87 -5.87
C ARG A 15 14.38 -9.43 -7.34
N ILE A 16 13.51 -8.48 -7.69
CA ILE A 16 13.21 -8.10 -9.10
C ILE A 16 13.78 -6.75 -9.56
N ALA A 17 14.43 -5.98 -8.67
CA ALA A 17 14.88 -4.62 -8.99
C ALA A 17 15.82 -4.55 -10.22
N GLY A 18 16.64 -5.59 -10.46
CA GLY A 18 17.58 -5.64 -11.58
C GLY A 18 16.98 -6.02 -12.93
N THR A 19 15.90 -6.80 -12.99
CA THR A 19 15.32 -7.32 -14.25
C THR A 19 14.25 -6.44 -14.86
N LEU A 20 13.71 -5.47 -14.09
CA LEU A 20 12.62 -4.59 -14.55
C LEU A 20 13.05 -3.55 -15.59
N GLN A 21 14.32 -3.13 -15.60
CA GLN A 21 14.77 -1.97 -16.40
C GLN A 21 14.93 -2.27 -17.90
N THR A 22 15.06 -3.52 -18.30
CA THR A 22 15.34 -3.90 -19.69
C THR A 22 14.09 -4.28 -20.50
N VAL A 23 12.97 -4.57 -19.83
CA VAL A 23 11.78 -5.16 -20.48
C VAL A 23 10.57 -4.20 -20.49
N PHE A 24 10.47 -3.29 -19.53
CA PHE A 24 9.29 -2.44 -19.36
C PHE A 24 9.48 -0.99 -19.84
N PRO A 25 8.41 -0.34 -20.32
CA PRO A 25 8.44 1.10 -20.62
C PRO A 25 8.85 1.95 -19.41
N LYS A 26 9.57 3.05 -19.65
CA LYS A 26 10.02 3.98 -18.60
C LYS A 26 8.94 4.36 -17.57
N PRO A 27 7.67 4.64 -17.95
CA PRO A 27 6.61 4.95 -16.97
C PRO A 27 6.31 3.81 -15.98
N VAL A 28 6.42 2.56 -16.44
CA VAL A 28 6.22 1.36 -15.60
C VAL A 28 7.37 1.23 -14.60
N VAL A 29 8.60 1.38 -15.08
CA VAL A 29 9.81 1.35 -14.22
C VAL A 29 9.74 2.45 -13.17
N GLN A 30 9.36 3.68 -13.56
CA GLN A 30 9.21 4.79 -12.61
C GLN A 30 8.17 4.49 -11.52
N THR A 31 7.02 3.94 -11.91
CA THR A 31 5.96 3.56 -10.95
C THR A 31 6.43 2.46 -10.01
N ALA A 32 7.18 1.48 -10.52
CA ALA A 32 7.77 0.41 -9.72
C ALA A 32 8.81 0.95 -8.72
N VAL A 33 9.64 1.92 -9.12
CA VAL A 33 10.56 2.61 -8.21
C VAL A 33 9.80 3.38 -7.13
N SER A 34 8.78 4.14 -7.49
CA SER A 34 7.93 4.85 -6.51
C SER A 34 7.28 3.89 -5.52
N LEU A 35 6.81 2.73 -5.99
CA LEU A 35 6.29 1.66 -5.13
C LEU A 35 7.36 1.11 -4.18
N GLY A 36 8.58 0.88 -4.65
CA GLY A 36 9.69 0.43 -3.82
C GLY A 36 10.05 1.45 -2.72
N VAL A 37 10.07 2.74 -3.05
CA VAL A 37 10.31 3.81 -2.08
C VAL A 37 9.18 3.87 -1.04
N LEU A 38 7.91 3.83 -1.49
CA LEU A 38 6.76 3.79 -0.59
C LEU A 38 6.81 2.58 0.34
N HIS A 39 7.17 1.41 -0.19
CA HIS A 39 7.28 0.17 0.59
C HIS A 39 8.35 0.29 1.67
N ALA A 40 9.57 0.74 1.32
CA ALA A 40 10.64 0.96 2.28
C ALA A 40 10.25 1.95 3.39
N GLN A 41 9.58 3.06 3.02
CA GLN A 41 9.06 4.02 4.00
C GLN A 41 8.00 3.40 4.94
N THR A 42 7.14 2.54 4.39
CA THR A 42 6.11 1.83 5.16
C THR A 42 6.75 0.88 6.16
N GLU A 43 7.72 0.08 5.73
CA GLU A 43 8.45 -0.85 6.60
C GLU A 43 9.20 -0.12 7.72
N GLN A 44 9.81 1.02 7.44
CA GLN A 44 10.49 1.83 8.47
C GLN A 44 9.51 2.29 9.56
N LEU A 45 8.33 2.79 9.17
CA LEU A 45 7.30 3.21 10.12
C LEU A 45 6.74 2.03 10.92
N ASP A 46 6.51 0.90 10.26
CA ASP A 46 5.96 -0.31 10.88
C ASP A 46 6.97 -0.95 11.84
N GLN A 47 8.26 -1.00 11.47
CA GLN A 47 9.33 -1.47 12.34
C GLN A 47 9.46 -0.60 13.59
N ALA A 48 9.43 0.74 13.43
CA ALA A 48 9.43 1.66 14.56
C ALA A 48 8.21 1.43 15.48
N MET A 49 7.03 1.20 14.89
CA MET A 49 5.83 0.87 15.65
C MET A 49 5.97 -0.46 16.39
N GLY A 50 6.58 -1.47 15.77
CA GLY A 50 6.85 -2.78 16.38
C GLY A 50 7.76 -2.67 17.61
N HIS A 51 8.82 -1.87 17.53
CA HIS A 51 9.71 -1.65 18.68
C HIS A 51 8.97 -1.02 19.86
N VAL A 52 8.18 0.03 19.62
CA VAL A 52 7.39 0.66 20.69
C VAL A 52 6.29 -0.27 21.19
N TRP A 53 5.65 -1.02 20.29
CA TRP A 53 4.62 -1.98 20.67
C TRP A 53 5.16 -2.92 21.75
N LEU A 54 6.35 -3.50 21.56
CA LEU A 54 6.96 -4.44 22.52
C LEU A 54 7.16 -3.84 23.92
N THR A 55 7.36 -2.52 24.05
CA THR A 55 7.52 -1.88 25.36
C THR A 55 6.21 -1.61 26.09
N LEU A 56 5.06 -1.70 25.41
CA LEU A 56 3.73 -1.35 25.94
C LEU A 56 2.90 -2.58 26.39
N GLY A 57 3.57 -3.63 26.85
CA GLY A 57 2.92 -4.88 27.31
C GLY A 57 1.84 -4.64 28.37
N GLY A 58 0.79 -5.46 28.35
CA GLY A 58 -0.34 -5.35 29.30
C GLY A 58 -1.41 -4.31 28.93
N THR A 59 -1.20 -3.49 27.90
CA THR A 59 -2.21 -2.54 27.40
C THR A 59 -3.13 -3.23 26.37
N PRO A 60 -4.46 -2.99 26.38
CA PRO A 60 -5.36 -3.49 25.33
C PRO A 60 -4.92 -3.07 23.92
N ASP A 61 -5.06 -3.96 22.94
CA ASP A 61 -4.47 -3.79 21.59
C ASP A 61 -4.75 -2.44 20.93
N ALA A 62 -5.99 -1.96 20.96
CA ALA A 62 -6.35 -0.67 20.35
C ALA A 62 -5.66 0.51 21.05
N ALA A 63 -5.64 0.52 22.39
CA ALA A 63 -4.94 1.55 23.15
C ALA A 63 -3.41 1.45 22.98
N ARG A 64 -2.89 0.23 22.90
CA ARG A 64 -1.46 -0.05 22.64
C ARG A 64 -1.05 0.44 21.26
N TYR A 65 -1.90 0.24 20.25
CA TYR A 65 -1.66 0.73 18.89
C TYR A 65 -1.62 2.26 18.85
N VAL A 66 -2.61 2.95 19.48
CA VAL A 66 -2.61 4.42 19.55
C VAL A 66 -1.36 4.95 20.24
N ALA A 67 -0.98 4.34 21.36
CA ALA A 67 0.21 4.73 22.10
C ALA A 67 1.48 4.53 21.26
N ALA A 68 1.65 3.36 20.62
CA ALA A 68 2.78 3.08 19.75
C ALA A 68 2.85 4.03 18.56
N TRP A 69 1.71 4.27 17.90
CA TRP A 69 1.61 5.15 16.74
C TRP A 69 2.00 6.60 17.08
N ARG A 70 1.55 7.11 18.24
CA ARG A 70 1.89 8.46 18.73
C ARG A 70 3.34 8.58 19.17
N ALA A 71 3.86 7.56 19.84
CA ALA A 71 5.23 7.53 20.31
C ALA A 71 6.24 7.46 19.16
N VAL A 72 5.94 6.72 18.09
CA VAL A 72 6.74 6.77 16.85
C VAL A 72 6.69 8.16 16.25
N GLY A 73 5.51 8.78 16.19
CA GLY A 73 5.35 10.20 15.92
C GLY A 73 6.10 10.68 14.68
N GLU A 74 5.56 10.47 13.48
CA GLU A 74 6.23 10.84 12.22
C GLU A 74 5.25 11.54 11.28
N ARG A 75 4.74 12.71 11.70
CA ARG A 75 3.65 13.38 10.97
C ARG A 75 4.04 13.67 9.52
N HIS A 76 5.25 14.17 9.29
CA HIS A 76 5.73 14.48 7.95
C HIS A 76 5.81 13.23 7.07
N ALA A 77 6.53 12.20 7.53
CA ALA A 77 6.68 10.95 6.77
C ALA A 77 5.34 10.29 6.47
N ARG A 78 4.38 10.30 7.40
CA ARG A 78 3.02 9.76 7.14
C ARG A 78 2.27 10.54 6.06
N HIS A 79 2.42 11.86 6.00
CA HIS A 79 1.82 12.66 4.92
C HIS A 79 2.52 12.41 3.58
N GLU A 80 3.84 12.25 3.57
CA GLU A 80 4.60 11.86 2.36
C GLU A 80 4.20 10.46 1.87
N GLN A 81 4.01 9.51 2.79
CA GLN A 81 3.52 8.16 2.50
C GLN A 81 2.14 8.22 1.82
N LEU A 82 1.18 8.96 2.39
CA LEU A 82 -0.13 9.17 1.78
C LEU A 82 -0.03 9.85 0.41
N GLY A 83 0.80 10.88 0.28
CA GLY A 83 1.04 11.55 -1.00
C GLY A 83 1.60 10.60 -2.08
N SER A 84 2.49 9.71 -1.69
CA SER A 84 3.08 8.68 -2.55
C SER A 84 2.03 7.66 -3.01
N VAL A 85 1.18 7.17 -2.09
CA VAL A 85 0.04 6.29 -2.42
C VAL A 85 -0.86 6.92 -3.48
N LEU A 86 -1.23 8.19 -3.31
CA LEU A 86 -2.10 8.90 -4.24
C LEU A 86 -1.44 9.11 -5.61
N THR A 87 -0.14 9.42 -5.63
CA THR A 87 0.63 9.57 -6.87
C THR A 87 0.69 8.26 -7.63
N ILE A 88 1.02 7.16 -6.95
CA ILE A 88 1.06 5.82 -7.54
C ILE A 88 -0.32 5.42 -8.07
N GLY A 89 -1.41 5.71 -7.35
CA GLY A 89 -2.76 5.44 -7.83
C GLY A 89 -3.11 6.16 -9.14
N LYS A 90 -2.69 7.42 -9.27
CA LYS A 90 -2.82 8.19 -10.52
C LYS A 90 -1.98 7.59 -11.64
N ASP A 91 -0.77 7.15 -11.34
CA ASP A 91 0.15 6.53 -12.30
C ASP A 91 -0.40 5.20 -12.82
N LEU A 92 -0.88 4.33 -11.92
CA LEU A 92 -1.55 3.08 -12.27
C LEU A 92 -2.76 3.31 -13.19
N THR A 93 -3.50 4.38 -13.00
CA THR A 93 -4.62 4.75 -13.88
C THR A 93 -4.16 5.08 -15.30
N ARG A 94 -3.01 5.75 -15.45
CA ARG A 94 -2.44 6.02 -16.77
C ARG A 94 -1.89 4.73 -17.40
N LEU A 95 -1.19 3.92 -16.60
CA LEU A 95 -0.60 2.65 -17.05
C LEU A 95 -1.67 1.65 -17.52
N THR A 96 -2.78 1.51 -16.79
CA THR A 96 -3.87 0.59 -17.18
C THR A 96 -4.54 0.95 -18.51
N ARG A 97 -4.39 2.19 -18.97
CA ARG A 97 -4.87 2.68 -20.28
C ARG A 97 -3.81 2.59 -21.38
N MET A 98 -2.57 2.24 -21.04
CA MET A 98 -1.47 2.16 -22.02
C MET A 98 -1.67 0.95 -22.95
N PRO A 99 -1.72 1.16 -24.28
CA PRO A 99 -1.87 0.08 -25.24
C PRO A 99 -0.76 -0.96 -25.11
N GLY A 100 -1.12 -2.24 -25.19
CA GLY A 100 -0.16 -3.35 -25.17
C GLY A 100 0.40 -3.71 -23.79
N LEU A 101 0.28 -2.85 -22.77
CA LEU A 101 0.86 -3.12 -21.45
C LEU A 101 0.25 -4.35 -20.77
N ARG A 102 -1.08 -4.54 -20.90
CA ARG A 102 -1.76 -5.75 -20.42
C ARG A 102 -1.21 -7.03 -21.09
N THR A 103 -0.94 -6.95 -22.38
CA THR A 103 -0.40 -8.09 -23.15
C THR A 103 1.02 -8.41 -22.71
N MET A 104 1.87 -7.40 -22.56
CA MET A 104 3.23 -7.54 -22.03
C MET A 104 3.23 -8.18 -20.64
N LEU A 105 2.34 -7.71 -19.75
CA LEU A 105 2.19 -8.29 -18.42
C LEU A 105 1.84 -9.78 -18.52
N ARG A 106 0.85 -10.16 -19.33
CA ARG A 106 0.47 -11.58 -19.52
C ARG A 106 1.59 -12.45 -20.10
N MET A 107 2.46 -11.89 -20.95
CA MET A 107 3.60 -12.61 -21.51
C MET A 107 4.63 -12.97 -20.42
N MET A 108 4.70 -12.20 -19.32
CA MET A 108 5.61 -12.47 -18.20
C MET A 108 5.16 -13.60 -17.27
N ARG A 109 3.98 -14.18 -17.46
CA ARG A 109 3.48 -15.32 -16.65
C ARG A 109 4.46 -16.49 -16.55
N LYS A 110 4.88 -17.03 -17.69
CA LYS A 110 5.76 -18.21 -17.74
C LYS A 110 7.18 -17.89 -17.22
N PRO A 111 7.83 -16.78 -17.66
CA PRO A 111 9.11 -16.38 -17.07
C PRO A 111 9.05 -16.17 -15.56
N ALA A 112 8.01 -15.49 -15.06
CA ALA A 112 7.86 -15.24 -13.62
C ALA A 112 7.68 -16.55 -12.84
N GLN A 113 6.86 -17.49 -13.34
CA GLN A 113 6.71 -18.80 -12.72
C GLN A 113 8.05 -19.58 -12.68
N ALA A 114 8.79 -19.60 -13.78
CA ALA A 114 10.09 -20.25 -13.86
C ALA A 114 11.12 -19.62 -12.89
N ALA A 115 11.00 -18.32 -12.63
CA ALA A 115 11.86 -17.59 -11.68
C ALA A 115 11.38 -17.66 -10.22
N GLY A 116 10.28 -18.38 -9.92
CA GLY A 116 9.70 -18.44 -8.58
C GLY A 116 8.96 -17.15 -8.16
N LEU A 117 8.60 -16.29 -9.11
CA LEU A 117 7.90 -15.01 -8.93
C LEU A 117 6.40 -15.09 -9.29
N GLY A 118 5.83 -16.29 -9.30
CA GLY A 118 4.46 -16.53 -9.77
C GLY A 118 3.40 -15.80 -8.94
N ALA A 119 3.59 -15.71 -7.62
CA ALA A 119 2.66 -15.01 -6.72
C ALA A 119 2.67 -13.50 -6.99
N LEU A 120 3.86 -12.91 -7.14
CA LEU A 120 4.01 -11.51 -7.50
C LEU A 120 3.38 -11.19 -8.87
N GLN A 121 3.62 -12.03 -9.87
CA GLN A 121 3.01 -11.86 -11.20
C GLN A 121 1.48 -11.90 -11.14
N HIS A 122 0.91 -12.86 -10.39
CA HIS A 122 -0.54 -12.96 -10.22
C HIS A 122 -1.13 -11.73 -9.52
N PHE A 123 -0.43 -11.22 -8.51
CA PHE A 123 -0.80 -9.98 -7.82
C PHE A 123 -0.79 -8.77 -8.76
N LEU A 124 0.26 -8.60 -9.57
CA LEU A 124 0.37 -7.50 -10.53
C LEU A 124 -0.77 -7.55 -11.57
N GLU A 125 -1.09 -8.74 -12.09
CA GLU A 125 -2.18 -8.91 -13.05
C GLU A 125 -3.55 -8.61 -12.45
N THR A 126 -3.82 -9.14 -11.26
CA THR A 126 -5.07 -8.89 -10.56
C THR A 126 -5.23 -7.40 -10.27
N GLY A 127 -4.19 -6.74 -9.73
CA GLY A 127 -4.19 -5.30 -9.49
C GLY A 127 -4.38 -4.48 -10.77
N PHE A 128 -3.69 -4.84 -11.86
CA PHE A 128 -3.82 -4.18 -13.15
C PHE A 128 -5.25 -4.29 -13.71
N ASP A 129 -5.84 -5.49 -13.68
CA ASP A 129 -7.20 -5.72 -14.18
C ASP A 129 -8.25 -5.03 -13.30
N THR A 130 -8.11 -5.03 -11.97
CA THR A 130 -9.01 -4.32 -11.04
C THR A 130 -8.96 -2.82 -11.25
N PHE A 131 -7.77 -2.21 -11.29
CA PHE A 131 -7.64 -0.77 -11.55
C PHE A 131 -8.08 -0.41 -12.97
N GLY A 132 -7.79 -1.26 -13.96
CA GLY A 132 -8.26 -1.07 -15.33
C GLY A 132 -9.79 -1.08 -15.44
N ALA A 133 -10.47 -1.96 -14.69
CA ALA A 133 -11.92 -1.97 -14.61
C ALA A 133 -12.48 -0.70 -13.96
N LEU A 134 -11.88 -0.26 -12.84
CA LEU A 134 -12.24 1.00 -12.18
C LEU A 134 -12.05 2.21 -13.11
N ALA A 135 -10.94 2.26 -13.85
CA ALA A 135 -10.59 3.35 -14.74
C ALA A 135 -11.49 3.49 -15.98
N ARG A 136 -12.32 2.49 -16.30
CA ARG A 136 -13.35 2.58 -17.37
C ARG A 136 -14.54 3.44 -16.96
N GLN A 137 -14.82 3.53 -15.66
CA GLN A 137 -15.89 4.37 -15.15
C GLN A 137 -15.39 5.80 -14.97
N ARG A 138 -16.05 6.77 -15.62
CA ARG A 138 -15.65 8.17 -15.56
C ARG A 138 -15.68 8.68 -14.11
N GLY A 139 -14.55 9.23 -13.65
CA GLY A 139 -14.41 9.80 -12.31
C GLY A 139 -14.29 8.78 -11.18
N ALA A 140 -14.31 7.46 -11.46
CA ALA A 140 -14.34 6.46 -10.39
C ALA A 140 -13.00 6.33 -9.65
N VAL A 141 -11.88 6.41 -10.38
CA VAL A 141 -10.54 6.46 -9.78
C VAL A 141 -10.39 7.72 -8.95
N GLU A 142 -10.79 8.87 -9.47
CA GLU A 142 -10.67 10.16 -8.79
C GLU A 142 -11.46 10.14 -7.49
N ARG A 143 -12.72 9.67 -7.50
CA ARG A 143 -13.51 9.49 -6.28
C ARG A 143 -12.87 8.51 -5.30
N PHE A 144 -12.31 7.40 -5.80
CA PHE A 144 -11.63 6.42 -4.96
C PHE A 144 -10.42 7.04 -4.25
N LEU A 145 -9.54 7.72 -5.00
CA LEU A 145 -8.34 8.36 -4.44
C LEU A 145 -8.69 9.52 -3.51
N SER A 146 -9.72 10.32 -3.81
CA SER A 146 -10.22 11.34 -2.88
C SER A 146 -10.74 10.72 -1.59
N THR A 147 -11.51 9.63 -1.67
CA THR A 147 -12.03 8.92 -0.49
C THR A 147 -10.88 8.37 0.36
N VAL A 148 -9.85 7.79 -0.27
CA VAL A 148 -8.65 7.34 0.44
C VAL A 148 -7.97 8.52 1.12
N HIS A 149 -7.72 9.62 0.40
CA HIS A 149 -7.09 10.80 0.97
C HIS A 149 -7.84 11.35 2.18
N GLU A 150 -9.15 11.57 2.04
CA GLU A 150 -9.99 12.13 3.11
C GLU A 150 -9.97 11.23 4.36
N ARG A 151 -10.17 9.93 4.19
CA ARG A 151 -10.23 8.98 5.32
C ARG A 151 -8.88 8.85 6.02
N GLU A 152 -7.80 8.70 5.26
CA GLU A 152 -6.45 8.55 5.84
C GLU A 152 -6.01 9.86 6.51
N ALA A 153 -6.27 11.02 5.90
CA ALA A 153 -5.94 12.32 6.49
C ALA A 153 -6.72 12.56 7.80
N GLN A 154 -8.02 12.26 7.82
CA GLN A 154 -8.85 12.37 9.02
C GLN A 154 -8.38 11.42 10.12
N LEU A 155 -8.05 10.17 9.77
CA LEU A 155 -7.53 9.19 10.72
C LEU A 155 -6.19 9.65 11.31
N MET A 156 -5.25 10.11 10.47
CA MET A 156 -3.97 10.64 10.94
C MET A 156 -4.15 11.84 11.87
N GLN A 157 -5.02 12.78 11.49
CA GLN A 157 -5.32 13.95 12.32
C GLN A 157 -5.88 13.52 13.68
N ALA A 158 -6.90 12.66 13.70
CA ALA A 158 -7.49 12.15 14.94
C ALA A 158 -6.45 11.40 15.80
N MET A 159 -5.62 10.56 15.17
CA MET A 159 -4.56 9.81 15.86
C MET A 159 -3.51 10.71 16.50
N PHE A 160 -3.27 11.93 16.00
CA PHE A 160 -2.41 12.90 16.67
C PHE A 160 -3.13 13.80 17.69
N GLU A 161 -4.36 14.23 17.39
CA GLU A 161 -4.98 15.39 18.07
C GLU A 161 -6.10 15.02 19.04
N ALA A 162 -6.81 13.90 18.81
CA ALA A 162 -7.94 13.53 19.66
C ALA A 162 -7.49 12.89 21.00
N PRO A 163 -8.38 12.76 22.00
CA PRO A 163 -8.06 11.99 23.21
C PRO A 163 -7.73 10.53 22.87
N ALA A 164 -6.68 9.96 23.48
CA ALA A 164 -6.21 8.61 23.15
C ALA A 164 -7.29 7.52 23.33
N VAL A 165 -8.15 7.68 24.35
CA VAL A 165 -9.29 6.79 24.59
C VAL A 165 -10.30 6.84 23.43
N ALA A 166 -10.60 8.03 22.91
CA ALA A 166 -11.50 8.18 21.77
C ALA A 166 -10.93 7.51 20.50
N CYS A 167 -9.63 7.66 20.26
CA CYS A 167 -8.95 6.96 19.16
C CYS A 167 -9.03 5.44 19.32
N ALA A 168 -8.77 4.93 20.53
CA ALA A 168 -8.81 3.49 20.80
C ALA A 168 -10.21 2.92 20.61
N THR A 169 -11.25 3.60 21.09
CA THR A 169 -12.66 3.20 20.87
C THR A 169 -13.00 3.14 19.38
N GLU A 170 -12.60 4.15 18.62
CA GLU A 170 -12.87 4.22 17.19
C GLU A 170 -12.12 3.14 16.39
N LEU A 171 -10.87 2.84 16.77
CA LEU A 171 -10.12 1.72 16.20
C LEU A 171 -10.78 0.38 16.51
N THR A 172 -11.22 0.14 17.74
CA THR A 172 -11.96 -1.08 18.11
C THR A 172 -13.24 -1.21 17.29
N ARG A 173 -13.99 -0.11 17.10
CA ARG A 173 -15.21 -0.10 16.27
C ARG A 173 -14.89 -0.46 14.82
N THR A 174 -13.86 0.15 14.25
CA THR A 174 -13.48 -0.05 12.85
C THR A 174 -12.96 -1.47 12.59
N LEU A 175 -12.11 -1.99 13.48
CA LEU A 175 -11.57 -3.35 13.38
C LEU A 175 -12.64 -4.42 13.68
N GLY A 176 -13.60 -4.13 14.55
CA GLY A 176 -14.75 -4.99 14.83
C GLY A 176 -15.73 -5.12 13.66
N GLN A 177 -15.78 -4.12 12.77
CA GLN A 177 -16.59 -4.13 11.54
C GLN A 177 -15.93 -4.86 10.37
N ALA A 178 -14.62 -5.13 10.45
CA ALA A 178 -13.83 -5.76 9.40
C ALA A 178 -13.76 -7.29 9.53
N ARG A 179 -14.49 -7.89 10.48
CA ARG A 179 -14.59 -9.34 10.70
C ARG A 179 -15.79 -9.95 10.02
#